data_AF-X1C9F7-F1
#
_entry.id   AF-X1C9F7-F1
#
_cell.length_a   1.000
_cell.length_b   1.000
_cell.length_c   1.000
_cell.angle_alpha   90.00
_cell.angle_beta   90.00
_cell.angle_gamma   90.00
#
_symmetry.space_group_name_H-M   'P 1'
#
loop_
_entity.id
_entity.type
_entity.pdbx_description
1 polymer ?
#
loop_
_entity_poly.entity_id
_entity_poly.type
_entity_poly.pdbx_seq_one_letter_code
_entity_poly.pdbx_strand_id
1 'polypeptide(L)' 'GITLGHVALITEELANGSLVRLFDTATTPELIYTITCTPMSLRQLKVTAFREWLLQEAKSFSVLNEFDFDHTGEVRETA' A
#
# COMPACT_ATOMS: atom_id res chain seq x y z
N GLY A 1 -7.92 23.49 1.22
CA GLY A 1 -7.82 23.02 -0.19
C GLY A 1 -8.36 21.60 -0.27
N ILE A 2 -8.50 21.04 -1.47
CA ILE A 2 -8.94 19.65 -1.71
C ILE A 2 -7.79 18.88 -2.34
N THR A 3 -7.55 17.63 -1.91
CA THR A 3 -6.49 16.77 -2.44
C THR A 3 -6.95 15.32 -2.50
N LEU A 4 -6.34 14.54 -3.40
CA LEU A 4 -6.40 13.08 -3.39
C LEU A 4 -5.23 12.56 -2.55
N GLY A 5 -5.51 12.07 -1.34
CA GLY A 5 -4.49 11.57 -0.42
C GLY A 5 -4.41 10.04 -0.41
N HIS A 6 -3.20 9.51 -0.29
CA HIS A 6 -3.02 8.08 -0.04
C HIS A 6 -3.40 7.78 1.40
N VAL A 7 -4.35 6.85 1.62
CA VAL A 7 -4.92 6.59 2.96
C VAL A 7 -3.82 6.37 4.01
N ALA A 8 -2.79 5.57 3.70
CA ALA A 8 -1.70 5.31 4.63
C ALA A 8 -0.92 6.56 5.11
N LEU A 9 -1.01 7.70 4.41
CA LEU A 9 -0.34 8.94 4.77
C LEU A 9 -1.26 9.96 5.46
N ILE A 10 -2.57 9.72 5.47
CA ILE A 10 -3.56 10.68 5.97
C ILE A 10 -4.50 10.10 7.03
N THR A 11 -4.30 8.83 7.43
CA THR A 11 -5.16 8.13 8.40
C THR A 11 -5.24 8.89 9.72
N GLU A 12 -4.13 9.41 10.23
CA GLU A 12 -4.09 10.10 11.51
C GLU A 12 -4.84 11.44 11.45
N GLU A 13 -4.65 12.20 10.38
CA GLU A 13 -5.34 13.47 10.14
C GLU A 13 -6.83 13.30 9.91
N LEU A 14 -7.25 12.19 9.29
CA LEU A 14 -8.66 11.82 9.21
C LEU A 14 -9.22 11.46 10.60
N ALA A 15 -8.47 10.72 11.42
CA ALA A 15 -8.89 10.31 12.75
C ALA A 15 -8.98 11.48 13.75
N ASN A 16 -8.06 12.43 13.67
CA ASN A 16 -8.02 13.61 14.54
C ASN A 16 -8.89 14.78 14.03
N GLY A 17 -9.48 14.66 12.84
CA GLY A 17 -10.38 15.64 12.24
C GLY A 17 -9.69 16.84 11.59
N SER A 18 -8.36 16.84 11.48
CA SER A 18 -7.60 17.83 10.71
C SER A 18 -7.88 17.71 9.19
N LEU A 19 -8.17 16.50 8.73
CA LEU A 19 -8.72 16.23 7.40
C LEU A 19 -10.12 15.63 7.50
N VAL A 20 -10.93 15.90 6.48
CA VAL A 20 -12.28 15.34 6.33
C VAL A 20 -12.37 14.66 4.97
N ARG A 21 -12.85 13.41 4.95
CA ARG A 21 -13.14 12.70 3.70
C ARG A 21 -14.33 13.35 3.02
N LEU A 22 -14.12 13.86 1.80
CA LEU A 22 -15.17 14.55 1.03
C LEU A 22 -16.00 13.60 0.16
N PHE A 23 -15.41 12.50 -0.29
CA PHE A 23 -16.02 11.52 -1.18
C PHE A 23 -15.75 10.11 -0.68
N ASP A 24 -16.71 9.21 -0.87
CA ASP A 24 -16.54 7.79 -0.54
C ASP A 24 -16.00 6.95 -1.71
N THR A 25 -15.32 7.62 -2.65
CA THR A 25 -14.71 6.99 -3.81
C THR A 25 -13.24 6.73 -3.55
N ALA A 26 -12.83 5.46 -3.66
CA ALA A 26 -11.44 5.05 -3.67
C ALA A 26 -11.04 4.59 -5.08
N THR A 27 -9.78 4.84 -5.45
CA THR A 27 -9.18 4.30 -6.67
C THR A 27 -8.17 3.23 -6.27
N THR A 28 -8.09 2.13 -7.02
CA THR A 28 -7.03 1.15 -6.85
C THR A 28 -5.69 1.83 -7.08
N PRO A 29 -4.76 1.83 -6.10
CA PRO A 29 -3.45 2.38 -6.33
C PRO A 29 -2.73 1.54 -7.39
N GLU A 30 -2.36 2.15 -8.51
CA GLU A 30 -1.34 1.59 -9.40
C GLU A 30 -0.02 1.58 -8.61
N LEU A 31 0.25 0.46 -7.95
CA LEU A 31 1.53 0.04 -7.36
C LEU A 31 2.47 1.19 -6.93
N ILE A 32 2.14 1.87 -5.82
CA ILE A 32 2.85 3.11 -5.45
C ILE A 32 4.19 2.83 -4.75
N TYR A 33 4.36 1.66 -4.11
CA TYR A 33 5.56 1.35 -3.32
C TYR A 33 6.15 -0.02 -3.66
N THR A 34 7.47 -0.06 -3.85
CA THR A 34 8.23 -1.29 -4.12
C THR A 34 9.37 -1.45 -3.12
N ILE A 35 9.65 -2.69 -2.69
CA ILE A 35 10.86 -3.03 -1.96
C ILE A 35 11.94 -3.38 -2.98
N THR A 36 12.91 -2.50 -3.16
CA THR A 36 14.00 -2.70 -4.12
C THR A 36 15.29 -3.11 -3.42
N CYS A 37 15.92 -4.18 -3.90
CA CYS A 37 17.25 -4.59 -3.46
C CYS A 37 17.98 -5.35 -4.58
N THR A 38 19.32 -5.38 -4.51
CA THR A 38 20.10 -6.14 -5.50
C THR A 38 19.94 -7.65 -5.26
N PRO A 39 20.11 -8.49 -6.30
CA PRO A 39 20.14 -9.95 -6.12
C PRO A 39 21.22 -10.42 -5.13
N MET A 40 22.34 -9.68 -5.03
CA MET A 40 23.38 -9.99 -4.06
C MET A 40 22.94 -9.72 -2.62
N SER A 41 22.17 -8.65 -2.40
CA SER A 41 21.64 -8.29 -1.09
C SER A 41 20.66 -9.33 -0.56
N LEU A 42 19.88 -9.99 -1.43
CA LEU A 42 18.96 -11.07 -1.04
C LEU A 42 19.66 -12.31 -0.45
N ARG A 43 20.98 -12.44 -0.62
CA ARG A 43 21.76 -13.50 0.02
C ARG A 43 22.09 -13.21 1.48
N GLN A 44 21.90 -11.98 1.94
CA GLN A 44 22.13 -11.61 3.33
C GLN A 44 20.90 -11.92 4.16
N LEU A 45 21.06 -12.76 5.19
CA LEU A 45 19.95 -13.17 6.07
C LEU A 45 19.19 -11.99 6.67
N LYS A 46 19.90 -10.91 7.03
CA LYS A 46 19.29 -9.69 7.59
C LYS A 46 18.36 -8.99 6.58
N VAL A 47 18.74 -8.96 5.30
CA VAL A 47 17.94 -8.33 4.24
C VAL A 47 16.66 -9.13 4.01
N THR A 48 16.78 -10.45 3.91
CA THR A 48 15.61 -11.34 3.73
C THR A 48 14.68 -11.26 4.94
N ALA A 49 15.21 -11.35 6.16
CA ALA A 49 14.40 -11.25 7.38
C ALA A 49 13.64 -9.91 7.46
N PHE A 50 14.31 -8.81 7.13
CA PHE A 50 13.67 -7.49 7.13
C PHE A 50 12.63 -7.35 6.02
N ARG A 51 12.88 -7.86 4.81
CA ARG A 51 11.92 -7.88 3.71
C ARG A 51 10.66 -8.65 4.10
N GLU A 52 10.81 -9.85 4.65
CA GLU A 52 9.66 -10.67 5.06
C GLU A 52 8.87 -10.00 6.19
N TRP A 53 9.57 -9.43 7.17
CA TRP A 53 8.92 -8.68 8.24
C TRP A 53 8.14 -7.47 7.69
N LEU A 54 8.72 -6.67 6.79
CA LEU A 54 8.04 -5.54 6.15
C LEU A 54 6.79 -5.97 5.38
N LEU A 55 6.86 -7.08 4.66
CA LEU A 55 5.70 -7.61 3.93
C LEU A 55 4.59 -8.08 4.88
N GLN A 56 4.95 -8.64 6.03
CA GLN A 56 3.97 -9.00 7.07
C GLN A 56 3.34 -7.76 7.70
N GLU A 57 4.13 -6.75 8.02
CA GLU A 57 3.64 -5.49 8.59
C GLU A 57 2.68 -4.78 7.63
N ALA A 58 3.04 -4.73 6.34
CA ALA A 58 2.19 -4.15 5.30
C ALA A 58 0.85 -4.90 5.16
N LYS A 59 0.84 -6.23 5.31
CA LYS A 59 -0.41 -7.01 5.33
C LYS A 59 -1.28 -6.64 6.52
N SER A 60 -0.71 -6.52 7.72
CA SER A 60 -1.42 -6.08 8.92
C SER A 60 -2.06 -4.69 8.73
N PHE A 61 -1.38 -3.80 8.02
CA PHE A 61 -1.92 -2.47 7.70
C PHE A 61 -3.02 -2.53 6.63
N SER A 62 -2.90 -3.43 5.64
CA SER A 62 -3.93 -3.62 4.61
C SER A 62 -5.22 -4.23 5.16
N VAL A 63 -5.16 -5.10 6.18
CA VAL A 63 -6.33 -5.74 6.79
C VAL A 63 -7.16 -4.78 7.66
N LEU A 64 -6.56 -3.69 8.14
CA LEU A 64 -7.28 -2.63 8.87
C LEU A 64 -8.00 -1.64 7.94
N ASN A 65 -7.71 -1.70 6.64
CA ASN A 65 -8.50 -1.04 5.62
C ASN A 65 -9.46 -2.10 5.06
N GLU A 66 -10.78 -1.92 5.19
CA GLU A 66 -11.82 -2.80 4.64
C GLU A 66 -11.88 -2.81 3.09
N PHE A 67 -10.74 -2.66 2.43
CA PHE A 67 -10.60 -2.70 0.99
C PHE A 67 -9.79 -3.95 0.64
N ASP A 68 -10.50 -5.08 0.57
CA ASP A 68 -9.98 -6.34 0.06
C ASP A 68 -9.67 -6.16 -1.44
N PHE A 69 -8.40 -6.26 -1.82
CA PHE A 69 -7.96 -6.08 -3.20
C PHE A 69 -7.43 -7.40 -3.76
N ASP A 70 -8.17 -7.95 -4.73
CA ASP A 70 -7.75 -9.11 -5.52
C ASP A 70 -6.47 -8.79 -6.30
N HIS A 71 -5.46 -9.65 -6.17
CA HIS A 71 -4.13 -9.53 -6.77
C HIS A 71 -4.05 -10.04 -8.22
N THR A 72 -5.16 -10.33 -8.88
CA THR A 72 -5.16 -10.76 -10.28
C THR A 72 -4.93 -9.57 -11.22
N GLY A 73 -3.65 -9.23 -11.40
CA GLY A 73 -3.16 -8.32 -12.43
C GLY A 73 -3.31 -8.87 -13.86
N GLU A 74 -4.53 -9.28 -14.25
CA GLU A 74 -4.83 -9.61 -15.64
C GLU A 74 -5.23 -8.36 -16.42
N VAL A 75 -4.23 -7.77 -17.07
CA VAL A 75 -4.45 -6.84 -18.19
C VAL A 75 -4.94 -7.66 -19.39
N ARG A 76 -6.23 -7.61 -19.68
CA ARG A 76 -6.76 -8.08 -20.97
C ARG A 76 -6.76 -6.93 -21.95
N GLU A 77 -5.71 -6.90 -22.77
CA GLU A 77 -5.61 -6.09 -23.98
C GLU A 77 -6.77 -6.48 -24.92
N THR A 78 -7.67 -5.55 -25.20
CA THR A 78 -8.72 -5.73 -26.22
C THR A 78 -8.20 -5.11 -27.51
N ALA A 79 -7.99 -5.98 -28.50
CA ALA A 79 -7.75 -5.62 -29.90
C ALA A 79 -9.05 -5.20 -30.59
#